data_AF-A0A0K6GGI4-F1
#
_entry.id   AF-A0A0K6GGI4-F1
#
_cell.length_a   1.000
_cell.length_b   1.000
_cell.length_c   1.000
_cell.angle_alpha   90.00
_cell.angle_beta   90.00
_cell.angle_gamma   90.00
#
_symmetry.space_group_name_H-M   'P 1'
#
loop_
_entity.id
_entity.type
_entity.pdbx_description
1 polymer ?
#
loop_
_entity_poly.entity_id
_entity_poly.type
_entity_poly.pdbx_seq_one_letter_code
_entity_poly.pdbx_strand_id
1 'polypeptide(L)'
;MSLTRRLLFPTLPSTSPLPPILTFDLSEDDPTLVELNRELYDFLALALRAFVQSWWGQITPRDRDLMPQITRVVTHVIQDIERRASRVDLSDLILRQVPTLVDLHLSDYRIAAMRMDMAFTNTSPPTIQGLFHMLQPHVAIQTDQEPGGPIISQIYLRQLVENILRLSLPPEDWKSEAERCAVREIVACVVLGNMFKKLSQPWFFHQTVLGLLKPSSPAQPESKESLARFHVPSVQVLVIFVLSAMQTISSLALTIISTFQYLVALTHAANRAYERRKSTQRKSISESVTSLSSSIEGGTDTALEATSGPEASEDILAPSLKLAGNLVQADSRLPITATLLLLRLSSRLCQPWFERLIPFMLSRIISPASLTTAIQAGKRALFPNDGWPGPAPVEPTVEEQLLLREQLESRLGELFQRT
;
A
#
# COMPACT_ATOMS: atom_id res chain seq x y z
N MET A 1 -12.91 -3.54 39.27
CA MET A 1 -13.41 -2.86 38.05
C MET A 1 -12.22 -2.52 37.18
N SER A 2 -12.23 -2.85 35.89
CA SER A 2 -11.09 -2.57 34.98
C SER A 2 -10.86 -1.06 34.84
N LEU A 3 -9.63 -0.65 34.50
CA LEU A 3 -9.28 0.76 34.25
C LEU A 3 -10.24 1.37 33.23
N THR A 4 -10.46 0.65 32.13
CA THR A 4 -11.38 0.97 31.04
C THR A 4 -12.77 1.33 31.53
N ARG A 5 -13.41 0.46 32.33
CA ARG A 5 -14.74 0.75 32.86
C ARG A 5 -14.74 1.95 33.79
N ARG A 6 -13.75 2.05 34.68
CA ARG A 6 -13.67 3.14 35.66
C ARG A 6 -13.46 4.50 35.01
N LEU A 7 -12.62 4.57 33.97
CA LEU A 7 -12.19 5.82 33.34
C LEU A 7 -13.12 6.25 32.20
N LEU A 8 -13.50 5.31 31.33
CA LEU A 8 -14.24 5.62 30.10
C LEU A 8 -15.76 5.50 30.27
N PHE A 9 -16.22 4.62 31.16
CA PHE A 9 -17.64 4.29 31.35
C PHE A 9 -18.06 4.27 32.82
N PRO A 10 -17.87 5.38 33.57
CA PRO A 10 -18.08 5.42 35.02
C PRO A 10 -19.55 5.18 35.43
N THR A 11 -20.50 5.47 34.54
CA THR A 11 -21.95 5.31 34.77
C THR A 11 -22.49 3.96 34.29
N LEU A 12 -21.68 3.18 33.56
CA LEU A 12 -22.11 1.91 32.98
C LEU A 12 -22.10 0.81 34.06
N PRO A 13 -23.20 0.05 34.24
CA PRO A 13 -23.26 -1.06 35.18
C PRO A 13 -22.13 -2.08 34.98
N SER A 14 -21.67 -2.71 36.05
CA SER A 14 -20.60 -3.71 35.99
C SER A 14 -20.97 -4.97 35.20
N THR A 15 -22.27 -5.26 35.10
CA THR A 15 -22.84 -6.43 34.43
C THR A 15 -23.14 -6.22 32.95
N SER A 16 -23.24 -4.99 32.48
CA SER A 16 -23.54 -4.71 31.06
C SER A 16 -22.28 -4.79 30.20
N PRO A 17 -22.37 -5.31 28.96
CA PRO A 17 -21.24 -5.33 28.02
C PRO A 17 -20.78 -3.91 27.67
N LEU A 18 -19.53 -3.78 27.23
CA LEU A 18 -19.03 -2.51 26.68
C LEU A 18 -19.67 -2.28 25.31
N PRO A 19 -20.05 -1.05 24.95
CA PRO A 19 -20.60 -0.76 23.63
C PRO A 19 -19.54 -1.01 22.55
N PRO A 20 -19.88 -1.61 21.39
CA PRO A 20 -18.90 -1.86 20.34
C PRO A 20 -18.40 -0.56 19.71
N ILE A 21 -17.09 -0.47 19.47
CA ILE A 21 -16.48 0.61 18.67
C ILE A 21 -16.52 0.22 17.21
N LEU A 22 -15.97 -0.95 16.88
CA LEU A 22 -15.93 -1.52 15.53
C LEU A 22 -16.95 -2.64 15.40
N THR A 23 -17.46 -2.82 14.18
CA THR A 23 -18.51 -3.80 13.87
C THR A 23 -18.10 -4.76 12.75
N PHE A 24 -17.35 -4.30 11.74
CA PHE A 24 -16.91 -5.05 10.56
C PHE A 24 -18.02 -5.85 9.85
N ASP A 25 -19.28 -5.43 10.00
CA ASP A 25 -20.46 -6.20 9.58
C ASP A 25 -20.50 -7.64 10.12
N LEU A 26 -19.83 -7.89 11.26
CA LEU A 26 -19.79 -9.17 11.97
C LEU A 26 -20.85 -9.20 13.08
N SER A 27 -21.13 -10.41 13.59
CA SER A 27 -21.97 -10.57 14.78
C SER A 27 -21.32 -9.91 15.99
N GLU A 28 -22.10 -9.23 16.83
CA GLU A 28 -21.60 -8.59 18.06
C GLU A 28 -20.95 -9.59 19.03
N ASP A 29 -21.37 -10.86 18.97
CA ASP A 29 -20.85 -11.95 19.79
C ASP A 29 -19.58 -12.62 19.21
N ASP A 30 -19.07 -12.15 18.06
CA ASP A 30 -17.86 -12.73 17.47
C ASP A 30 -16.66 -12.56 18.42
N PRO A 31 -15.98 -13.65 18.82
CA PRO A 31 -14.93 -13.59 19.83
C PRO A 31 -13.75 -12.71 19.40
N THR A 32 -13.45 -12.65 18.10
CA THR A 32 -12.35 -11.83 17.57
C THR A 32 -12.70 -10.35 17.59
N LEU A 33 -13.97 -10.01 17.33
CA LEU A 33 -14.47 -8.64 17.40
C LEU A 33 -14.54 -8.14 18.86
N VAL A 34 -14.99 -8.99 19.78
CA VAL A 34 -15.03 -8.68 21.22
C VAL A 34 -13.64 -8.44 21.78
N GLU A 35 -12.66 -9.27 21.39
CA GLU A 35 -11.26 -9.11 21.79
C GLU A 35 -10.67 -7.80 21.24
N LEU A 36 -10.90 -7.51 19.95
CA LEU A 36 -10.44 -6.28 19.31
C LEU A 36 -10.98 -5.03 19.99
N ASN A 37 -12.30 -4.97 20.21
CA ASN A 37 -12.94 -3.85 20.88
C ASN A 37 -12.42 -3.66 22.31
N ARG A 38 -12.20 -4.76 23.04
CA ARG A 38 -11.59 -4.70 24.38
C ARG A 38 -10.18 -4.10 24.32
N GLU A 39 -9.34 -4.57 23.40
CA GLU A 39 -7.97 -4.09 23.24
C GLU A 39 -7.91 -2.61 22.83
N LEU A 40 -8.83 -2.16 21.97
CA LEU A 40 -8.98 -0.74 21.61
C LEU A 40 -9.33 0.11 22.83
N TYR A 41 -10.32 -0.30 23.61
CA TYR A 41 -10.70 0.44 24.81
C TYR A 41 -9.61 0.45 25.86
N ASP A 42 -8.90 -0.67 26.06
CA ASP A 42 -7.77 -0.72 26.99
C ASP A 42 -6.65 0.21 26.53
N PHE A 43 -6.32 0.22 25.22
CA PHE A 43 -5.35 1.15 24.66
C PHE A 43 -5.79 2.61 24.86
N LEU A 44 -7.05 2.94 24.56
CA LEU A 44 -7.60 4.27 24.74
C LEU A 44 -7.58 4.70 26.22
N ALA A 45 -7.92 3.79 27.15
CA ALA A 45 -7.87 4.07 28.58
C ALA A 45 -6.46 4.38 29.07
N LEU A 46 -5.44 3.66 28.57
CA LEU A 46 -4.04 3.97 28.87
C LEU A 46 -3.62 5.32 28.29
N ALA A 47 -4.01 5.63 27.05
CA ALA A 47 -3.72 6.89 26.40
C ALA A 47 -4.35 8.08 27.14
N LEU A 48 -5.65 8.02 27.45
CA LEU A 48 -6.33 9.10 28.17
C LEU A 48 -5.80 9.27 29.59
N ARG A 49 -5.49 8.17 30.29
CA ARG A 49 -4.84 8.23 31.61
C ARG A 49 -3.49 8.96 31.56
N ALA A 50 -2.69 8.65 30.55
CA ALA A 50 -1.34 9.19 30.44
C ALA A 50 -1.30 10.63 29.93
N PHE A 51 -2.05 10.93 28.88
CA PHE A 51 -1.93 12.17 28.12
C PHE A 51 -3.02 13.21 28.42
N VAL A 52 -4.08 12.84 29.16
CA VAL A 52 -5.16 13.78 29.50
C VAL A 52 -5.38 13.88 31.01
N GLN A 53 -5.62 12.75 31.66
CA GLN A 53 -5.92 12.71 33.09
C GLN A 53 -4.78 13.27 33.95
N SER A 54 -3.52 13.13 33.49
CA SER A 54 -2.32 13.58 34.20
C SER A 54 -2.29 15.08 34.47
N TRP A 55 -2.78 15.90 33.54
CA TRP A 55 -2.87 17.35 33.70
C TRP A 55 -4.31 17.81 34.00
N TRP A 56 -5.34 17.21 33.41
CA TRP A 56 -6.74 17.59 33.67
C TRP A 56 -7.12 17.36 35.14
N GLY A 57 -6.67 16.25 35.72
CA GLY A 57 -6.92 15.94 37.13
C GLY A 57 -6.28 16.93 38.11
N GLN A 58 -5.28 17.71 37.67
CA GLN A 58 -4.67 18.77 38.46
C GLN A 58 -5.49 20.08 38.39
N ILE A 59 -6.09 20.35 37.24
CA ILE A 59 -6.90 21.56 37.00
C ILE A 59 -8.29 21.38 37.62
N THR A 60 -8.96 20.27 37.31
CA THR A 60 -10.35 20.01 37.72
C THR A 60 -10.49 18.62 38.37
N PRO A 61 -10.06 18.43 39.64
CA PRO A 61 -10.04 17.12 40.29
C PRO A 61 -11.42 16.45 40.47
N ARG A 62 -12.49 17.23 40.45
CA ARG A 62 -13.88 16.76 40.68
C ARG A 62 -14.60 16.39 39.39
N ASP A 63 -14.11 16.84 38.24
CA ASP A 63 -14.71 16.53 36.96
C ASP A 63 -14.28 15.14 36.49
N ARG A 64 -15.26 14.28 36.24
CA ARG A 64 -15.08 12.92 35.74
C ARG A 64 -15.76 12.70 34.40
N ASP A 65 -16.34 13.74 33.81
CA ASP A 65 -17.16 13.64 32.60
C ASP A 65 -16.33 13.83 31.33
N LEU A 66 -15.19 14.53 31.41
CA LEU A 66 -14.31 14.75 30.25
C LEU A 66 -13.82 13.44 29.62
N MET A 67 -13.45 12.42 30.42
CA MET A 67 -12.91 11.17 29.89
C MET A 67 -13.96 10.37 29.08
N PRO A 68 -15.20 10.18 29.60
CA PRO A 68 -16.32 9.66 28.81
C PRO A 68 -16.62 10.48 27.55
N GLN A 69 -16.59 11.81 27.62
CA GLN A 69 -16.87 12.67 26.47
C GLN A 69 -15.81 12.52 25.37
N ILE A 70 -14.53 12.53 25.72
CA ILE A 70 -13.44 12.25 24.77
C ILE A 70 -13.58 10.84 24.19
N THR A 71 -13.97 9.85 25.01
CA THR A 71 -14.23 8.48 24.54
C THR A 71 -15.32 8.47 23.47
N ARG A 72 -16.44 9.16 23.69
CA ARG A 72 -17.52 9.29 22.70
C ARG A 72 -17.02 9.90 21.39
N VAL A 73 -16.26 11.00 21.44
CA VAL A 73 -15.68 11.66 20.26
C VAL A 73 -14.77 10.69 19.50
N VAL A 74 -13.87 9.99 20.19
CA VAL A 74 -12.96 9.02 19.57
C VAL A 74 -13.73 7.84 18.96
N THR A 75 -14.73 7.30 19.65
CA THR A 75 -15.58 6.21 19.14
C THR A 75 -16.30 6.62 17.85
N HIS A 76 -16.89 7.81 17.79
CA HIS A 76 -17.53 8.31 16.57
C HIS A 76 -16.54 8.44 15.41
N VAL A 77 -15.33 8.94 15.68
CA VAL A 77 -14.29 9.07 14.66
C VAL A 77 -13.87 7.69 14.14
N ILE A 78 -13.64 6.71 15.02
CA ILE A 78 -13.25 5.35 14.61
C ILE A 78 -14.36 4.69 13.77
N GLN A 79 -15.63 4.82 14.18
CA GLN A 79 -16.78 4.30 13.45
C GLN A 79 -16.94 4.94 12.07
N ASP A 80 -16.75 6.26 11.96
CA ASP A 80 -16.82 6.95 10.68
C ASP A 80 -15.66 6.54 9.76
N ILE A 81 -14.46 6.35 10.31
CA ILE A 81 -13.30 5.83 9.57
C ILE A 81 -13.56 4.39 9.09
N GLU A 82 -14.08 3.51 9.93
CA GLU A 82 -14.48 2.14 9.57
C GLU A 82 -15.47 2.16 8.39
N ARG A 83 -16.53 2.96 8.51
CA ARG A 83 -17.56 3.13 7.47
C ARG A 83 -17.01 3.67 6.15
N ARG A 84 -15.97 4.52 6.19
CA ARG A 84 -15.31 5.01 4.97
C ARG A 84 -14.36 3.97 4.41
N ALA A 85 -13.58 3.31 5.26
CA ALA A 85 -12.63 2.29 4.89
C ALA A 85 -13.32 1.09 4.22
N SER A 86 -14.53 0.70 4.67
CA SER A 86 -15.32 -0.36 4.04
C SER A 86 -15.77 -0.05 2.62
N ARG A 87 -15.70 1.22 2.19
CA ARG A 87 -16.03 1.66 0.82
C ARG A 87 -14.81 1.83 -0.08
N VAL A 88 -13.60 1.71 0.47
CA VAL A 88 -12.37 1.85 -0.31
C VAL A 88 -12.06 0.51 -0.97
N ASP A 89 -11.82 0.54 -2.29
CA ASP A 89 -11.26 -0.61 -2.98
C ASP A 89 -9.78 -0.76 -2.62
N LEU A 90 -9.51 -1.64 -1.67
CA LEU A 90 -8.17 -1.91 -1.19
C LEU A 90 -7.27 -2.56 -2.27
N SER A 91 -7.85 -3.30 -3.21
CA SER A 91 -7.09 -3.90 -4.31
C SER A 91 -6.55 -2.81 -5.22
N ASP A 92 -7.40 -1.82 -5.54
CA ASP A 92 -6.97 -0.66 -6.31
C ASP A 92 -5.89 0.16 -5.58
N LEU A 93 -6.09 0.39 -4.28
CA LEU A 93 -5.12 1.12 -3.47
C LEU A 93 -3.74 0.46 -3.48
N ILE A 94 -3.68 -0.86 -3.25
CA ILE A 94 -2.43 -1.60 -3.09
C ILE A 94 -1.74 -1.93 -4.42
N LEU A 95 -2.49 -2.19 -5.49
CA LEU A 95 -1.94 -2.67 -6.76
C LEU A 95 -1.74 -1.57 -7.80
N ARG A 96 -2.55 -0.50 -7.73
CA ARG A 96 -2.47 0.63 -8.66
C ARG A 96 -1.91 1.87 -7.98
N GLN A 97 -2.59 2.40 -6.96
CA GLN A 97 -2.27 3.73 -6.44
C GLN A 97 -0.91 3.76 -5.72
N VAL A 98 -0.69 2.85 -4.76
CA VAL A 98 0.58 2.76 -4.02
C VAL A 98 1.77 2.51 -4.96
N PRO A 99 1.73 1.53 -5.88
CA PRO A 99 2.84 1.28 -6.80
C PRO A 99 3.10 2.46 -7.73
N THR A 100 2.07 3.18 -8.17
CA THR A 100 2.23 4.41 -8.97
C THR A 100 2.97 5.49 -8.19
N LEU A 101 2.62 5.70 -6.92
CA LEU A 101 3.29 6.69 -6.07
C LEU A 101 4.74 6.31 -5.78
N VAL A 102 5.01 5.02 -5.53
CA VAL A 102 6.37 4.52 -5.31
C VAL A 102 7.20 4.65 -6.59
N ASP A 103 6.62 4.34 -7.76
CA ASP A 103 7.28 4.47 -9.05
C ASP A 103 7.69 5.91 -9.35
N LEU A 104 6.77 6.85 -9.09
CA LEU A 104 7.04 8.28 -9.18
C LEU A 104 8.17 8.69 -8.22
N HIS A 105 8.08 8.30 -6.95
CA HIS A 105 9.10 8.60 -5.96
C HIS A 105 10.49 8.10 -6.37
N LEU A 106 10.59 6.85 -6.85
CA LEU A 106 11.86 6.29 -7.32
C LEU A 106 12.42 7.00 -8.55
N SER A 107 11.54 7.41 -9.47
CA SER A 107 11.93 8.16 -10.67
C SER A 107 12.49 9.53 -10.30
N ASP A 108 11.79 10.27 -9.43
CA ASP A 108 12.22 11.58 -8.96
C ASP A 108 13.51 11.50 -8.13
N TYR A 109 13.66 10.45 -7.33
CA TYR A 109 14.90 10.16 -6.60
C TYR A 109 16.08 9.96 -7.53
N ARG A 110 15.92 9.19 -8.61
CA ARG A 110 16.99 8.97 -9.61
C ARG A 110 17.35 10.26 -10.32
N ILE A 111 16.37 11.09 -10.66
CA ILE A 111 16.61 12.41 -11.27
C ILE A 111 17.40 13.30 -10.29
N ALA A 112 17.01 13.32 -9.01
CA ALA A 112 17.73 14.07 -7.98
C ALA A 112 19.18 13.57 -7.80
N ALA A 113 19.39 12.25 -7.79
CA ALA A 113 20.71 11.63 -7.68
C ALA A 113 21.59 11.98 -8.89
N MET A 114 21.07 11.89 -10.13
CA MET A 114 21.81 12.29 -11.33
C MET A 114 22.18 13.77 -11.32
N ARG A 115 21.32 14.64 -10.79
CA ARG A 115 21.59 16.08 -10.67
C ARG A 115 22.62 16.39 -9.60
N MET A 116 22.76 15.55 -8.56
CA MET A 116 23.77 15.73 -7.52
C MET A 116 25.18 15.73 -8.13
N ASP A 117 25.45 14.85 -9.09
CA ASP A 117 26.75 14.76 -9.77
C ASP A 117 27.04 15.94 -10.71
N MET A 118 26.00 16.71 -11.09
CA MET A 118 26.11 17.85 -12.03
C MET A 118 26.02 19.21 -11.32
N ALA A 119 25.63 19.25 -10.05
CA ALA A 119 25.30 20.47 -9.35
C ALA A 119 26.55 21.09 -8.70
N PHE A 120 27.17 22.04 -9.41
CA PHE A 120 28.20 22.92 -8.87
C PHE A 120 27.56 24.24 -8.42
N THR A 121 27.17 24.34 -7.14
CA THR A 121 26.62 25.59 -6.57
C THR A 121 27.53 26.17 -5.49
N ASN A 122 27.72 27.49 -5.53
CA ASN A 122 28.66 28.20 -4.65
C ASN A 122 28.11 28.51 -3.24
N THR A 123 26.84 28.21 -2.98
CA THR A 123 26.13 28.74 -1.79
C THR A 123 25.85 27.67 -0.72
N SER A 124 25.84 26.39 -1.10
CA SER A 124 25.83 25.21 -0.21
C SER A 124 25.96 23.94 -1.05
N PRO A 125 26.56 22.84 -0.53
CA PRO A 125 26.59 21.58 -1.24
C PRO A 125 25.15 21.06 -1.41
N PRO A 126 24.70 20.76 -2.63
CA PRO A 126 23.37 20.25 -2.89
C PRO A 126 23.23 18.86 -2.25
N THR A 127 22.17 18.66 -1.45
CA THR A 127 21.81 17.34 -0.92
C THR A 127 20.77 16.68 -1.82
N ILE A 128 20.77 15.35 -1.91
CA ILE A 128 19.72 14.60 -2.64
C ILE A 128 18.33 14.96 -2.11
N GLN A 129 18.19 15.11 -0.80
CA GLN A 129 16.94 15.48 -0.15
C GLN A 129 16.46 16.87 -0.60
N GLY A 130 17.36 17.86 -0.68
CA GLY A 130 17.04 19.20 -1.16
C GLY A 130 16.63 19.19 -2.65
N LEU A 131 17.39 18.49 -3.49
CA LEU A 131 17.08 18.36 -4.91
C LEU A 131 15.75 17.62 -5.15
N PHE A 132 15.47 16.58 -4.36
CA PHE A 132 14.21 15.86 -4.40
C PHE A 132 13.04 16.75 -3.97
N HIS A 133 13.20 17.53 -2.89
CA HIS A 133 12.16 18.46 -2.45
C HIS A 133 11.87 19.56 -3.48
N MET A 134 12.87 20.00 -4.25
CA MET A 134 12.66 20.92 -5.37
C MET A 134 11.86 20.30 -6.52
N LEU A 135 11.93 18.97 -6.71
CA LEU A 135 11.12 18.25 -7.68
C LEU A 135 9.68 18.02 -7.17
N GLN A 136 9.55 17.69 -5.89
CA GLN A 136 8.28 17.37 -5.22
C GLN A 136 8.08 18.22 -3.96
N PRO A 137 7.79 19.53 -4.11
CA PRO A 137 7.57 20.40 -2.97
C PRO A 137 6.24 20.04 -2.28
N HIS A 138 6.27 19.89 -0.96
CA HIS A 138 5.08 19.58 -0.17
C HIS A 138 5.01 20.47 1.06
N VAL A 139 3.85 21.11 1.29
CA VAL A 139 3.62 22.09 2.38
C VAL A 139 3.89 21.54 3.78
N ALA A 140 3.77 20.22 3.95
CA ALA A 140 4.04 19.58 5.23
C ALA A 140 5.53 19.42 5.54
N ILE A 141 6.43 19.50 4.54
CA ILE A 141 7.85 19.25 4.71
C ILE A 141 8.57 20.56 5.04
N GLN A 142 9.35 20.56 6.12
CA GLN A 142 10.14 21.69 6.57
C GLN A 142 11.62 21.41 6.30
N THR A 143 12.26 22.22 5.45
CA THR A 143 13.64 22.03 5.00
C THR A 143 14.64 22.96 5.67
N ASP A 144 14.16 23.95 6.41
CA ASP A 144 14.91 25.05 7.03
C ASP A 144 15.20 24.84 8.52
N GLN A 145 14.96 23.63 9.04
CA GLN A 145 15.11 23.35 10.45
C GLN A 145 16.53 22.92 10.84
N GLU A 146 16.85 23.17 12.10
CA GLU A 146 18.06 22.66 12.75
C GLU A 146 18.17 21.13 12.62
N PRO A 147 19.40 20.58 12.53
CA PRO A 147 19.63 19.15 12.47
C PRO A 147 18.92 18.40 13.61
N GLY A 148 18.02 17.48 13.26
CA GLY A 148 17.22 16.70 14.22
C GLY A 148 15.83 17.27 14.54
N GLY A 149 15.46 18.41 13.95
CA GLY A 149 14.09 18.94 13.98
C GLY A 149 13.06 18.03 13.29
N PRO A 150 11.77 18.15 13.63
CA PRO A 150 10.71 17.40 12.96
C PRO A 150 10.58 17.82 11.49
N ILE A 151 10.89 16.89 10.59
CA ILE A 151 10.77 17.08 9.13
C ILE A 151 9.34 17.49 8.72
N ILE A 152 8.33 17.00 9.46
CA ILE A 152 6.93 17.26 9.16
C ILE A 152 6.36 18.32 10.11
N SER A 153 5.74 19.35 9.51
CA SER A 153 5.10 20.45 10.22
C SER A 153 3.99 19.98 11.16
N GLN A 154 4.15 20.31 12.44
CA GLN A 154 3.11 20.06 13.45
C GLN A 154 1.82 20.83 13.15
N ILE A 155 1.94 22.04 12.57
CA ILE A 155 0.77 22.83 12.17
C ILE A 155 0.00 22.07 11.09
N TYR A 156 0.71 21.51 10.10
CA TYR A 156 0.09 20.69 9.07
C TYR A 156 -0.62 19.47 9.68
N LEU A 157 0.03 18.73 10.59
CA LEU A 157 -0.59 17.58 11.26
C LEU A 157 -1.84 17.97 12.06
N ARG A 158 -1.81 19.10 12.78
CA ARG A 158 -3.00 19.62 13.48
C ARG A 158 -4.14 19.92 12.52
N GLN A 159 -3.86 20.58 11.40
CA GLN A 159 -4.89 20.90 10.40
C GLN A 159 -5.42 19.64 9.70
N LEU A 160 -4.56 18.65 9.45
CA LEU A 160 -4.98 17.36 8.92
C LEU A 160 -5.98 16.68 9.85
N VAL A 161 -5.64 16.58 11.15
CA VAL A 161 -6.52 15.97 12.14
C VAL A 161 -7.80 16.78 12.33
N GLU A 162 -7.72 18.10 12.37
CA GLU A 162 -8.89 18.99 12.45
C GLU A 162 -9.88 18.74 11.30
N ASN A 163 -9.38 18.58 10.07
CA ASN A 163 -10.22 18.24 8.93
C ASN A 163 -10.83 16.84 9.02
N ILE A 164 -10.09 15.85 9.54
CA ILE A 164 -10.63 14.51 9.81
C ILE A 164 -11.78 14.60 10.83
N LEU A 165 -11.55 15.28 11.96
CA LEU A 165 -12.57 15.48 12.99
C LEU A 165 -13.81 16.20 12.43
N ARG A 166 -13.62 17.20 11.58
CA ARG A 166 -14.72 17.93 10.93
C ARG A 166 -15.58 17.05 10.04
N LEU A 167 -14.96 16.11 9.35
CA LEU A 167 -15.64 15.21 8.43
C LEU A 167 -16.31 14.05 9.16
N SER A 168 -15.79 13.65 10.33
CA SER A 168 -16.26 12.47 11.06
C SER A 168 -17.24 12.77 12.20
N LEU A 169 -17.19 13.95 12.81
CA LEU A 169 -18.02 14.26 13.97
C LEU A 169 -19.41 14.78 13.60
N PRO A 170 -20.47 14.35 14.31
CA PRO A 170 -21.78 14.98 14.20
C PRO A 170 -21.74 16.43 14.69
N PRO A 171 -22.72 17.28 14.31
CA PRO A 171 -22.73 18.70 14.65
C PRO A 171 -22.80 18.98 16.16
N GLU A 172 -23.26 18.02 16.96
CA GLU A 172 -23.26 18.10 18.42
C GLU A 172 -21.84 18.01 18.97
N ASP A 173 -21.11 16.95 18.63
CA ASP A 173 -19.76 16.69 19.12
C ASP A 173 -18.72 17.63 18.49
N TRP A 174 -18.99 18.19 17.31
CA TRP A 174 -18.14 19.21 16.69
C TRP A 174 -18.10 20.53 17.48
N LYS A 175 -19.21 20.89 18.15
CA LYS A 175 -19.31 22.12 18.95
C LYS A 175 -18.47 22.05 20.22
N SER A 176 -18.19 20.85 20.70
CA SER A 176 -17.39 20.57 21.89
C SER A 176 -15.90 20.86 21.65
N GLU A 177 -15.49 22.11 21.85
CA GLU A 177 -14.13 22.57 21.56
C GLU A 177 -13.06 21.93 22.44
N ALA A 178 -13.34 21.69 23.72
CA ALA A 178 -12.37 21.13 24.65
C ALA A 178 -11.99 19.69 24.28
N GLU A 179 -12.99 18.85 24.02
CA GLU A 179 -12.82 17.46 23.61
C GLU A 179 -12.17 17.38 22.23
N ARG A 180 -12.62 18.20 21.26
CA ARG A 180 -12.01 18.30 19.93
C ARG A 180 -10.53 18.70 20.02
N CYS A 181 -10.20 19.68 20.84
CA CYS A 181 -8.83 20.13 21.05
C CYS A 181 -7.96 19.01 21.67
N ALA A 182 -8.46 18.35 22.71
CA ALA A 182 -7.76 17.24 23.35
C ALA A 182 -7.51 16.08 22.36
N VAL A 183 -8.54 15.64 21.64
CA VAL A 183 -8.40 14.59 20.62
C VAL A 183 -7.44 15.00 19.52
N ARG A 184 -7.53 16.25 19.02
CA ARG A 184 -6.62 16.76 17.99
C ARG A 184 -5.17 16.69 18.43
N GLU A 185 -4.83 17.20 19.61
CA GLU A 185 -3.44 17.23 20.07
C GLU A 185 -2.91 15.82 20.35
N ILE A 186 -3.72 14.92 20.89
CA ILE A 186 -3.33 13.52 21.10
C ILE A 186 -3.03 12.86 19.75
N VAL A 187 -3.95 12.94 18.79
CA VAL A 187 -3.78 12.27 17.49
C VAL A 187 -2.65 12.92 16.69
N ALA A 188 -2.58 14.26 16.61
CA ALA A 188 -1.57 14.95 15.83
C ALA A 188 -0.15 14.78 16.42
N CYS A 189 0.01 15.01 17.72
CA CYS A 189 1.34 15.06 18.35
C CYS A 189 1.81 13.69 18.84
N VAL A 190 0.94 12.91 19.50
CA VAL A 190 1.33 11.63 20.11
C VAL A 190 1.31 10.50 19.10
N VAL A 191 0.33 10.47 18.20
CA VAL A 191 0.19 9.39 17.22
C VAL A 191 0.91 9.72 15.92
N LEU A 192 0.39 10.68 15.15
CA LEU A 192 0.89 10.98 13.81
C LEU A 192 2.32 11.49 13.82
N GLY A 193 2.66 12.44 14.70
CA GLY A 193 4.03 12.96 14.81
C GLY A 193 5.08 11.87 15.05
N ASN A 194 4.82 10.97 15.99
CA ASN A 194 5.71 9.85 16.28
C ASN A 194 5.75 8.80 15.14
N MET A 195 4.61 8.52 14.50
CA MET A 195 4.55 7.61 13.36
C MET A 195 5.36 8.13 12.18
N PHE A 196 5.13 9.39 11.80
CA PHE A 196 5.83 10.01 10.68
C PHE A 196 7.33 10.17 10.94
N LYS A 197 7.74 10.43 12.18
CA LYS A 197 9.17 10.42 12.56
C LYS A 197 9.82 9.07 12.25
N LYS A 198 9.16 7.95 12.54
CA LYS A 198 9.67 6.60 12.26
C LYS A 198 9.60 6.24 10.79
N LEU A 199 8.46 6.51 10.14
CA LEU A 199 8.25 6.22 8.72
C LEU A 199 9.16 7.02 7.80
N SER A 200 9.76 8.11 8.27
CA SER A 200 10.75 8.88 7.52
C SER A 200 12.16 8.27 7.61
N GLN A 201 12.37 7.25 8.46
CA GLN A 201 13.71 6.68 8.71
C GLN A 201 13.96 5.39 7.91
N PRO A 202 15.10 5.26 7.21
CA PRO A 202 15.42 4.06 6.45
C PRO A 202 15.47 2.78 7.29
N TRP A 203 16.03 2.84 8.51
CA TRP A 203 16.15 1.68 9.39
C TRP A 203 14.80 1.07 9.75
N PHE A 204 13.75 1.89 9.83
CA PHE A 204 12.40 1.42 10.15
C PHE A 204 11.85 0.54 9.03
N PHE A 205 12.09 0.91 7.77
CA PHE A 205 11.76 0.06 6.63
C PHE A 205 12.58 -1.22 6.63
N HIS A 206 13.90 -1.14 6.87
CA HIS A 206 14.75 -2.34 6.92
C HIS A 206 14.25 -3.33 7.98
N GLN A 207 13.96 -2.85 9.18
CA GLN A 207 13.43 -3.66 10.27
C GLN A 207 12.05 -4.23 9.95
N THR A 208 11.17 -3.44 9.33
CA THR A 208 9.83 -3.90 8.92
C THR A 208 9.94 -5.04 7.92
N VAL A 209 10.74 -4.87 6.86
CA VAL A 209 10.94 -5.92 5.85
C VAL A 209 11.60 -7.15 6.47
N LEU A 210 12.63 -7.00 7.30
CA LEU A 210 13.23 -8.12 8.03
C LEU A 210 12.22 -8.84 8.93
N GLY A 211 11.31 -8.10 9.58
CA GLY A 211 10.22 -8.66 10.38
C GLY A 211 9.27 -9.51 9.54
N LEU A 212 8.94 -9.07 8.33
CA LEU A 212 8.10 -9.81 7.38
C LEU A 212 8.82 -11.03 6.79
N LEU A 213 10.15 -10.97 6.63
CA LEU A 213 10.97 -12.06 6.10
C LEU A 213 11.37 -13.11 7.14
N LYS A 214 11.23 -12.83 8.44
CA LYS A 214 11.55 -13.80 9.49
C LYS A 214 10.61 -15.00 9.38
N PRO A 215 11.13 -16.24 9.18
CA PRO A 215 10.31 -17.42 9.41
C PRO A 215 9.90 -17.43 10.88
N SER A 216 8.62 -17.66 11.16
CA SER A 216 8.07 -17.74 12.51
C SER A 216 8.96 -18.63 13.38
N SER A 217 9.70 -18.04 14.32
CA SER A 217 10.61 -18.79 15.18
C SER A 217 9.78 -19.69 16.09
N PRO A 218 10.10 -21.00 16.22
CA PRO A 218 9.35 -21.95 17.04
C PRO A 218 9.55 -21.77 18.55
N ALA A 219 10.03 -20.61 19.02
CA ALA A 219 10.42 -20.36 20.41
C ALA A 219 9.45 -19.47 21.21
N GLN A 220 8.26 -19.17 20.70
CA GLN A 220 7.14 -18.73 21.54
C GLN A 220 6.03 -19.77 21.48
N PRO A 221 5.40 -20.14 22.62
CA PRO A 221 4.19 -20.94 22.61
C PRO A 221 3.04 -20.03 22.15
N GLU A 222 3.08 -19.60 20.89
CA GLU A 222 1.88 -19.14 20.22
C GLU A 222 0.95 -20.35 20.14
N SER A 223 -0.24 -20.19 20.70
CA SER A 223 -1.28 -21.19 20.69
C SER A 223 -1.43 -21.78 19.30
N LYS A 224 -1.41 -23.11 19.21
CA LYS A 224 -1.62 -23.91 17.99
C LYS A 224 -3.00 -23.69 17.34
N GLU A 225 -3.73 -22.65 17.73
CA GLU A 225 -5.03 -22.23 17.21
C GLU A 225 -4.92 -21.23 16.04
N SER A 226 -3.76 -20.61 15.79
CA SER A 226 -3.57 -19.68 14.66
C SER A 226 -3.60 -20.37 13.29
N LEU A 227 -3.23 -21.65 13.22
CA LEU A 227 -3.34 -22.48 12.01
C LEU A 227 -4.73 -23.12 11.83
N ALA A 228 -5.60 -23.10 12.85
CA ALA A 228 -6.94 -23.69 12.79
C ALA A 228 -8.05 -22.69 12.40
N ARG A 229 -7.76 -21.39 12.33
CA ARG A 229 -8.71 -20.34 11.89
C ARG A 229 -8.56 -19.97 10.42
N PHE A 230 -8.24 -20.94 9.57
CA PHE A 230 -8.62 -20.87 8.16
C PHE A 230 -10.13 -21.10 8.11
N HIS A 231 -10.93 -20.05 8.32
CA HIS A 231 -12.36 -20.14 8.05
C HIS A 231 -12.50 -20.59 6.60
N VAL A 232 -13.04 -21.80 6.41
CA VAL A 232 -13.16 -22.41 5.08
C VAL A 232 -14.01 -21.42 4.27
N PRO A 233 -13.54 -20.92 3.12
CA PRO A 233 -14.36 -20.07 2.28
C PRO A 233 -15.67 -20.80 2.01
N SER A 234 -16.80 -20.07 2.09
CA SER A 234 -18.10 -20.63 1.68
C SER A 234 -17.92 -21.40 0.38
N VAL A 235 -18.47 -22.61 0.28
CA VAL A 235 -18.33 -23.50 -0.89
C VAL A 235 -18.60 -22.74 -2.19
N GLN A 236 -19.49 -21.74 -2.15
CA GLN A 236 -19.76 -20.83 -3.25
C GLN A 236 -18.54 -20.02 -3.70
N VAL A 237 -17.75 -19.45 -2.80
CA VAL A 237 -16.52 -18.69 -3.13
C VAL A 237 -15.47 -19.61 -3.73
N LEU A 238 -15.32 -20.82 -3.20
CA LEU A 238 -14.40 -21.83 -3.74
C LEU A 238 -14.82 -22.23 -5.17
N VAL A 239 -16.12 -22.48 -5.38
CA VAL A 239 -16.68 -22.82 -6.69
C VAL A 239 -16.51 -21.65 -7.67
N ILE A 240 -16.80 -20.41 -7.25
CA ILE A 240 -16.62 -19.20 -8.08
C ILE A 240 -15.14 -19.02 -8.45
N PHE A 241 -14.22 -19.29 -7.52
CA PHE A 241 -12.77 -19.23 -7.73
C PHE A 241 -12.29 -20.29 -8.73
N VAL A 242 -12.71 -21.55 -8.56
CA VAL A 242 -12.39 -22.66 -9.46
C VAL A 242 -12.97 -22.40 -10.86
N LEU A 243 -14.21 -21.92 -10.94
CA LEU A 243 -14.86 -21.61 -12.21
C LEU A 243 -14.18 -20.42 -12.91
N SER A 244 -13.76 -19.37 -12.19
CA SER A 244 -12.97 -18.30 -12.82
C SER A 244 -11.61 -18.78 -13.30
N ALA A 245 -10.93 -19.64 -12.53
CA ALA A 245 -9.66 -20.23 -12.94
C ALA A 245 -9.83 -21.11 -14.19
N MET A 246 -10.90 -21.91 -14.26
CA MET A 246 -11.22 -22.71 -15.45
C MET A 246 -11.54 -21.84 -16.66
N GLN A 247 -12.27 -20.74 -16.45
CA GLN A 247 -12.64 -19.81 -17.52
C GLN A 247 -11.44 -19.01 -18.04
N THR A 248 -10.49 -18.61 -17.18
CA THR A 248 -9.26 -17.94 -17.61
C THR A 248 -8.35 -18.88 -18.39
N ILE A 249 -8.17 -20.13 -17.93
CA ILE A 249 -7.38 -21.14 -18.64
C ILE A 249 -8.00 -21.44 -20.02
N SER A 250 -9.33 -21.56 -20.09
CA SER A 250 -10.04 -21.83 -21.35
C SER A 250 -9.93 -20.64 -22.32
N SER A 251 -10.05 -19.42 -21.82
CA SER A 251 -9.92 -18.20 -22.64
C SER A 251 -8.47 -17.98 -23.12
N LEU A 252 -7.48 -18.31 -22.28
CA LEU A 252 -6.07 -18.34 -22.64
C LEU A 252 -5.80 -19.35 -23.75
N ALA A 253 -6.32 -20.57 -23.63
CA ALA A 253 -6.16 -21.60 -24.66
C ALA A 253 -6.77 -21.16 -26.01
N LEU A 254 -7.97 -20.59 -25.98
CA LEU A 254 -8.66 -20.13 -27.19
C LEU A 254 -7.96 -18.92 -27.84
N THR A 255 -7.47 -17.98 -27.05
CA THR A 255 -6.71 -16.83 -27.57
C THR A 255 -5.40 -17.29 -28.21
N ILE A 256 -4.65 -18.20 -27.58
CA ILE A 256 -3.43 -18.82 -28.17
C ILE A 256 -3.75 -19.54 -29.49
N ILE A 257 -4.83 -20.31 -29.54
CA ILE A 257 -5.23 -21.02 -30.77
C ILE A 257 -5.58 -20.00 -31.87
N SER A 258 -6.34 -18.96 -31.55
CA SER A 258 -6.76 -17.94 -32.52
C SER A 258 -5.58 -17.12 -33.05
N THR A 259 -4.62 -16.77 -32.19
CA THR A 259 -3.42 -16.03 -32.61
C THR A 259 -2.50 -16.89 -33.45
N PHE A 260 -2.35 -18.18 -33.12
CA PHE A 260 -1.62 -19.14 -33.94
C PHE A 260 -2.26 -19.31 -35.33
N GLN A 261 -3.59 -19.47 -35.39
CA GLN A 261 -4.33 -19.55 -36.65
C GLN A 261 -4.17 -18.29 -37.50
N TYR A 262 -4.23 -17.11 -36.87
CA TYR A 262 -3.99 -15.83 -37.54
C TYR A 262 -2.57 -15.74 -38.10
N LEU A 263 -1.54 -16.16 -37.33
CA LEU A 263 -0.14 -16.16 -37.78
C LEU A 263 0.07 -17.11 -38.96
N VAL A 264 -0.53 -18.29 -38.92
CA VAL A 264 -0.48 -19.27 -40.02
C VAL A 264 -1.18 -18.71 -41.26
N ALA A 265 -2.35 -18.08 -41.11
CA ALA A 265 -3.04 -17.43 -42.22
C ALA A 265 -2.21 -16.29 -42.83
N LEU A 266 -1.55 -15.48 -42.00
CA LEU A 266 -0.69 -14.39 -42.41
C LEU A 266 0.56 -14.89 -43.15
N THR A 267 1.22 -15.93 -42.65
CA THR A 267 2.38 -16.54 -43.33
C THR A 267 1.99 -17.18 -44.66
N HIS A 268 0.83 -17.85 -44.73
CA HIS A 268 0.32 -18.35 -46.01
C HIS A 268 -0.04 -17.24 -46.99
N ALA A 269 -0.63 -16.13 -46.52
CA ALA A 269 -0.92 -14.96 -47.35
C ALA A 269 0.37 -14.31 -47.87
N ALA A 270 1.39 -14.16 -47.01
CA ALA A 270 2.70 -13.64 -47.37
C ALA A 270 3.43 -14.55 -48.37
N ASN A 271 3.41 -15.87 -48.16
CA ASN A 271 3.98 -16.84 -49.10
C ASN A 271 3.28 -16.84 -50.45
N ARG A 272 1.94 -16.71 -50.48
CA ARG A 272 1.19 -16.56 -51.74
C ARG A 272 1.53 -15.24 -52.45
N ALA A 273 1.72 -14.15 -51.71
CA ALA A 273 2.16 -12.87 -52.27
C ALA A 273 3.59 -12.94 -52.83
N TYR A 274 4.49 -13.64 -52.12
CA TYR A 274 5.86 -13.88 -52.54
C TYR A 274 5.93 -14.74 -53.82
N GLU A 275 5.20 -15.86 -53.87
CA GLU A 275 5.14 -16.71 -55.08
C GLU A 275 4.48 -15.99 -56.27
N ARG A 276 3.46 -15.14 -56.03
CA ARG A 276 2.94 -14.25 -57.08
C ARG A 276 4.03 -13.32 -57.62
N ARG A 277 4.77 -12.61 -56.74
CA ARG A 277 5.88 -11.73 -57.15
C ARG A 277 6.97 -12.48 -57.90
N LYS A 278 7.36 -13.67 -57.43
CA LYS A 278 8.34 -14.54 -58.08
C LYS A 278 7.86 -15.03 -59.45
N SER A 279 6.59 -15.38 -59.60
CA SER A 279 6.01 -15.77 -60.89
C SER A 279 5.97 -14.59 -61.89
N THR A 280 5.63 -13.38 -61.42
CA THR A 280 5.65 -12.16 -62.23
C THR A 280 7.08 -11.80 -62.64
N GLN A 281 8.06 -11.96 -61.75
CA GLN A 281 9.48 -11.74 -62.05
C GLN A 281 10.05 -12.80 -63.01
N ARG A 282 9.60 -14.06 -62.92
CA ARG A 282 10.00 -15.12 -63.85
C ARG A 282 9.36 -14.94 -65.23
N LYS A 283 8.15 -14.37 -65.28
CA LYS A 283 7.48 -13.95 -66.53
C LYS A 283 8.15 -12.72 -67.13
N SER A 284 8.57 -11.75 -66.31
CA SER A 284 9.33 -10.58 -66.77
C SER A 284 10.75 -10.95 -67.25
N ILE A 285 11.39 -11.99 -66.71
CA ILE A 285 12.69 -12.50 -67.22
C ILE A 285 12.52 -13.26 -68.56
N SER A 286 11.36 -13.88 -68.78
CA SER A 286 11.04 -14.50 -70.09
C SER A 286 10.61 -13.46 -71.14
N GLU A 287 10.06 -12.32 -70.71
CA GLU A 287 9.68 -11.20 -71.59
C GLU A 287 10.81 -10.15 -71.72
N SER A 288 11.84 -10.17 -70.87
CA SER A 288 13.00 -9.25 -70.94
C SER A 288 14.01 -9.56 -72.04
N VAL A 289 13.71 -10.50 -72.96
CA VAL A 289 14.42 -10.59 -74.25
C VAL A 289 13.82 -9.60 -75.28
N THR A 290 12.70 -8.96 -74.98
CA THR A 290 12.05 -7.99 -75.89
C THR A 290 11.43 -6.84 -75.12
N SER A 291 12.25 -5.93 -74.59
CA SER A 291 12.04 -4.46 -74.59
C SER A 291 12.79 -3.81 -73.43
N LEU A 292 13.84 -3.06 -73.78
CA LEU A 292 14.50 -2.11 -72.90
C LEU A 292 13.87 -0.74 -73.15
N SER A 293 13.13 -0.17 -72.19
CA SER A 293 13.06 1.29 -71.94
C SER A 293 12.10 1.70 -70.82
N SER A 294 12.54 2.77 -70.12
CA SER A 294 11.80 3.85 -69.45
C SER A 294 11.15 3.67 -68.06
N SER A 295 11.75 4.43 -67.12
CA SER A 295 11.11 5.41 -66.21
C SER A 295 10.62 5.00 -64.82
N ILE A 296 11.41 5.42 -63.83
CA ILE A 296 11.14 6.33 -62.68
C ILE A 296 9.67 6.55 -62.23
N GLU A 297 9.51 6.49 -60.88
CA GLU A 297 8.64 7.27 -59.95
C GLU A 297 7.44 6.61 -59.23
N GLY A 298 7.34 6.98 -57.93
CA GLY A 298 6.18 6.88 -57.02
C GLY A 298 6.12 5.58 -56.20
N GLY A 299 5.99 5.54 -54.87
CA GLY A 299 5.51 6.48 -53.87
C GLY A 299 4.67 5.71 -52.83
N THR A 300 4.53 6.28 -51.63
CA THR A 300 3.57 5.99 -50.54
C THR A 300 3.84 4.83 -49.56
N ASP A 301 4.40 5.22 -48.40
CA ASP A 301 3.75 5.21 -47.08
C ASP A 301 2.85 4.02 -46.72
N THR A 302 3.23 3.32 -45.66
CA THR A 302 2.28 2.57 -44.84
C THR A 302 2.53 2.95 -43.38
N ALA A 303 1.86 4.03 -42.97
CA ALA A 303 1.69 4.37 -41.57
C ALA A 303 0.90 3.23 -40.89
N LEU A 304 1.49 2.65 -39.86
CA LEU A 304 0.81 1.75 -38.94
C LEU A 304 -0.09 2.60 -38.02
N GLU A 305 -1.26 2.97 -38.51
CA GLU A 305 -2.38 3.36 -37.66
C GLU A 305 -2.98 2.10 -37.04
N ALA A 306 -2.65 1.84 -35.77
CA ALA A 306 -3.38 0.91 -34.93
C ALA A 306 -4.24 1.72 -33.95
N THR A 307 -5.42 2.09 -34.43
CA THR A 307 -6.71 2.05 -33.73
C THR A 307 -6.67 2.14 -32.20
N SER A 308 -6.96 3.32 -31.68
CA SER A 308 -7.51 3.52 -30.33
C SER A 308 -8.93 2.95 -30.26
N GLY A 309 -9.03 1.71 -29.80
CA GLY A 309 -10.28 1.08 -29.36
C GLY A 309 -10.75 1.61 -27.99
N PRO A 310 -12.02 1.36 -27.63
CA PRO A 310 -12.74 2.03 -26.55
C PRO A 310 -12.09 1.74 -25.20
N GLU A 311 -12.10 2.74 -24.31
CA GLU A 311 -11.60 2.74 -22.91
C GLU A 311 -11.48 1.32 -22.33
N ALA A 312 -10.32 0.71 -22.56
CA ALA A 312 -10.03 -0.63 -22.07
C ALA A 312 -9.92 -0.52 -20.56
N SER A 313 -10.72 -1.33 -19.84
CA SER A 313 -10.59 -1.57 -18.40
C SER A 313 -9.11 -1.56 -18.02
N GLU A 314 -8.65 -0.50 -17.35
CA GLU A 314 -7.24 -0.35 -17.01
C GLU A 314 -6.78 -1.59 -16.24
N ASP A 315 -5.71 -2.20 -16.72
CA ASP A 315 -5.10 -3.38 -16.12
C ASP A 315 -4.61 -3.04 -14.71
N ILE A 316 -5.30 -3.58 -13.69
CA ILE A 316 -5.09 -3.26 -12.26
C ILE A 316 -3.63 -3.52 -11.85
N LEU A 317 -2.98 -4.50 -12.47
CA LEU A 317 -1.60 -4.89 -12.16
C LEU A 317 -0.55 -4.12 -12.97
N ALA A 318 -0.94 -3.37 -14.00
CA ALA A 318 0.01 -2.66 -14.85
C ALA A 318 0.95 -1.71 -14.08
N PRO A 319 0.49 -0.91 -13.09
CA PRO A 319 1.36 -0.05 -12.31
C PRO A 319 2.34 -0.84 -11.43
N SER A 320 1.89 -1.93 -10.82
CA SER A 320 2.74 -2.85 -10.06
C SER A 320 3.85 -3.45 -10.93
N LEU A 321 3.51 -3.90 -12.14
CA LEU A 321 4.47 -4.46 -13.09
C LEU A 321 5.43 -3.41 -13.65
N LYS A 322 4.96 -2.17 -13.83
CA LYS A 322 5.81 -1.03 -14.20
C LYS A 322 6.83 -0.74 -13.10
N LEU A 323 6.38 -0.63 -11.85
CA LEU A 323 7.26 -0.45 -10.69
C LEU A 323 8.31 -1.57 -10.61
N ALA A 324 7.90 -2.83 -10.77
CA ALA A 324 8.82 -3.96 -10.77
C ALA A 324 9.89 -3.84 -11.88
N GLY A 325 9.47 -3.46 -13.11
CA GLY A 325 10.40 -3.22 -14.20
C GLY A 325 11.37 -2.07 -13.92
N ASN A 326 10.88 -0.98 -13.33
CA ASN A 326 11.68 0.17 -12.97
C ASN A 326 12.67 -0.15 -11.84
N LEU A 327 12.28 -0.98 -10.86
CA LEU A 327 13.16 -1.46 -9.79
C LEU A 327 14.32 -2.30 -10.34
N VAL A 328 14.05 -3.17 -11.32
CA VAL A 328 15.05 -4.04 -11.96
C VAL A 328 15.86 -3.32 -13.05
N GLN A 329 15.58 -2.03 -13.32
CA GLN A 329 16.18 -1.25 -14.41
C GLN A 329 16.06 -1.97 -15.77
N ALA A 330 14.90 -2.57 -16.01
CA ALA A 330 14.66 -3.44 -17.16
C ALA A 330 14.85 -2.76 -18.53
N ASP A 331 14.76 -1.43 -18.58
CA ASP A 331 14.98 -0.63 -19.80
C ASP A 331 16.42 -0.74 -20.33
N SER A 332 17.37 -1.15 -19.49
CA SER A 332 18.77 -1.33 -19.88
C SER A 332 19.06 -2.70 -20.52
N ARG A 333 18.13 -3.66 -20.47
CA ARG A 333 18.37 -5.06 -20.87
C ARG A 333 17.20 -5.65 -21.66
N LEU A 334 17.40 -5.80 -22.97
CA LEU A 334 16.46 -6.43 -23.92
C LEU A 334 15.78 -7.74 -23.41
N PRO A 335 16.50 -8.72 -22.80
CA PRO A 335 15.84 -9.93 -22.31
C PRO A 335 14.86 -9.66 -21.16
N ILE A 336 15.14 -8.67 -20.30
CA ILE A 336 14.28 -8.31 -19.17
C ILE A 336 13.05 -7.55 -19.68
N THR A 337 13.20 -6.71 -20.70
CA THR A 337 12.07 -6.05 -21.35
C THR A 337 11.12 -7.08 -21.98
N ALA A 338 11.67 -8.09 -22.67
CA ALA A 338 10.87 -9.16 -23.28
C ALA A 338 10.15 -10.03 -22.23
N THR A 339 10.80 -10.38 -21.11
CA THR A 339 10.14 -11.13 -20.03
C THR A 339 9.05 -10.32 -19.34
N LEU A 340 9.25 -9.01 -19.12
CA LEU A 340 8.20 -8.13 -18.58
C LEU A 340 7.02 -7.96 -19.53
N LEU A 341 7.26 -7.92 -20.84
CA LEU A 341 6.19 -7.91 -21.84
C LEU A 341 5.35 -9.20 -21.79
N LEU A 342 6.01 -10.35 -21.69
CA LEU A 342 5.32 -11.64 -21.50
C LEU A 342 4.55 -11.68 -20.18
N LEU A 343 5.13 -11.14 -19.10
CA LEU A 343 4.48 -11.07 -17.79
C LEU A 343 3.27 -10.12 -17.79
N ARG A 344 3.35 -8.98 -18.50
CA ARG A 344 2.21 -8.08 -18.69
C ARG A 344 1.11 -8.75 -19.50
N LEU A 345 1.47 -9.49 -20.55
CA LEU A 345 0.50 -10.24 -21.34
C LEU A 345 -0.19 -11.31 -20.49
N SER A 346 0.57 -12.12 -19.74
CA SER A 346 -0.02 -13.14 -18.86
C SER A 346 -0.86 -12.53 -17.73
N SER A 347 -0.43 -11.40 -17.16
CA SER A 347 -1.20 -10.63 -16.17
C SER A 347 -2.57 -10.23 -16.70
N ARG A 348 -2.64 -9.67 -17.91
CA ARG A 348 -3.92 -9.30 -18.55
C ARG A 348 -4.84 -10.50 -18.77
N LEU A 349 -4.28 -11.64 -19.15
CA LEU A 349 -5.08 -12.85 -19.36
C LEU A 349 -5.60 -13.44 -18.03
N CYS A 350 -4.85 -13.26 -16.94
CA CYS A 350 -5.24 -13.67 -15.60
C CYS A 350 -5.99 -12.59 -14.81
N GLN A 351 -6.27 -11.43 -15.40
CA GLN A 351 -6.86 -10.28 -14.70
C GLN A 351 -8.19 -10.63 -13.97
N PRO A 352 -9.16 -11.34 -14.57
CA PRO A 352 -10.39 -11.72 -13.88
C PRO A 352 -10.18 -12.64 -12.66
N TRP A 353 -9.08 -13.40 -12.66
CA TRP A 353 -8.70 -14.23 -11.52
C TRP A 353 -8.08 -13.39 -10.40
N PHE A 354 -7.21 -12.45 -10.75
CA PHE A 354 -6.62 -11.51 -9.78
C PHE A 354 -7.67 -10.59 -9.14
N GLU A 355 -8.64 -10.12 -9.91
CA GLU A 355 -9.78 -9.31 -9.42
C GLU A 355 -10.59 -10.02 -8.31
N ARG A 356 -10.56 -11.37 -8.26
CA ARG A 356 -11.24 -12.15 -7.21
C ARG A 356 -10.30 -12.61 -6.12
N LEU A 357 -9.08 -13.04 -6.47
CA LEU A 357 -8.12 -13.55 -5.50
C LEU A 357 -7.60 -12.45 -4.58
N ILE A 358 -7.30 -11.28 -5.12
CA ILE A 358 -6.61 -10.23 -4.36
C ILE A 358 -7.49 -9.67 -3.23
N PRO A 359 -8.76 -9.31 -3.47
CA PRO A 359 -9.66 -8.92 -2.38
C PRO A 359 -9.75 -9.99 -1.29
N PHE A 360 -9.82 -11.27 -1.66
CA PHE A 360 -9.90 -12.40 -0.72
C PHE A 360 -8.62 -12.54 0.13
N MET A 361 -7.45 -12.39 -0.48
CA MET A 361 -6.18 -12.43 0.26
C MET A 361 -6.05 -11.21 1.18
N LEU A 362 -6.47 -10.05 0.71
CA LEU A 362 -6.42 -8.80 1.47
C LEU A 362 -7.39 -8.80 2.66
N SER A 363 -8.62 -9.30 2.50
CA SER A 363 -9.58 -9.46 3.61
C SER A 363 -9.07 -10.40 4.70
N ARG A 364 -8.12 -11.27 4.34
CA ARG A 364 -7.49 -12.20 5.28
C ARG A 364 -6.30 -11.59 6.01
N ILE A 365 -5.52 -10.77 5.30
CA ILE A 365 -4.39 -10.02 5.86
C ILE A 365 -4.89 -8.92 6.80
N ILE A 366 -5.94 -8.20 6.39
CA ILE A 366 -6.61 -7.16 7.18
C ILE A 366 -7.86 -7.78 7.80
N SER A 367 -7.68 -8.46 8.93
CA SER A 367 -8.75 -9.10 9.69
C SER A 367 -8.81 -8.51 11.11
N PRO A 368 -9.92 -8.67 11.85
CA PRO A 368 -10.00 -8.22 13.24
C PRO A 368 -8.85 -8.77 14.09
N ALA A 369 -8.43 -10.01 13.85
CA ALA A 369 -7.31 -10.63 14.55
C ALA A 369 -5.96 -9.93 14.28
N SER A 370 -5.67 -9.56 13.02
CA SER A 370 -4.41 -8.87 12.71
C SER A 370 -4.39 -7.45 13.27
N LEU A 371 -5.54 -6.77 13.29
CA LEU A 371 -5.70 -5.49 13.99
C LEU A 371 -5.49 -5.64 15.50
N THR A 372 -6.04 -6.69 16.13
CA THR A 372 -5.80 -6.97 17.56
C THR A 372 -4.31 -7.13 17.84
N THR A 373 -3.59 -7.92 17.03
CA THR A 373 -2.14 -8.08 17.17
C THR A 373 -1.41 -6.75 17.01
N ALA A 374 -1.80 -5.92 16.04
CA ALA A 374 -1.22 -4.60 15.82
C ALA A 374 -1.46 -3.65 17.00
N ILE A 375 -2.67 -3.63 17.56
CA ILE A 375 -3.02 -2.80 18.73
C ILE A 375 -2.26 -3.29 19.97
N GLN A 376 -2.16 -4.60 20.18
CA GLN A 376 -1.36 -5.14 21.28
C GLN A 376 0.12 -4.80 21.13
N ALA A 377 0.67 -4.88 19.93
CA ALA A 377 2.04 -4.46 19.66
C ALA A 377 2.24 -2.96 19.92
N GLY A 378 1.31 -2.12 19.44
CA GLY A 378 1.28 -0.69 19.71
C GLY A 378 1.18 -0.39 21.21
N LYS A 379 0.32 -1.11 21.93
CA LYS A 379 0.15 -1.01 23.39
C LYS A 379 1.45 -1.34 24.12
N ARG A 380 2.11 -2.44 23.77
CA ARG A 380 3.40 -2.85 24.37
C ARG A 380 4.51 -1.84 24.06
N ALA A 381 4.51 -1.27 22.85
CA ALA A 381 5.52 -0.29 22.43
C ALA A 381 5.33 1.07 23.10
N LEU A 382 4.09 1.55 23.21
CA LEU A 382 3.78 2.85 23.80
C LEU A 382 3.72 2.79 25.32
N PHE A 383 3.22 1.69 25.90
CA PHE A 383 2.96 1.56 27.33
C PHE A 383 3.65 0.34 27.98
N PRO A 384 4.99 0.23 27.93
CA PRO A 384 5.73 -0.94 28.40
C PRO A 384 5.72 -1.14 29.92
N ASN A 385 5.67 -0.07 30.73
CA ASN A 385 5.81 -0.10 32.18
C ASN A 385 4.46 0.08 32.89
N ASP A 386 3.76 -1.01 33.24
CA ASP A 386 2.45 -0.97 33.93
C ASP A 386 1.42 -0.01 33.29
N GLY A 387 1.48 0.10 31.97
CA GLY A 387 0.55 0.93 31.20
C GLY A 387 0.90 2.43 31.16
N TRP A 388 2.10 2.84 31.56
CA TRP A 388 2.58 4.23 31.41
C TRP A 388 3.45 4.40 30.16
N PRO A 389 3.45 5.59 29.53
CA PRO A 389 4.28 5.87 28.37
C PRO A 389 5.74 5.54 28.65
N GLY A 390 6.31 4.67 27.82
CA GLY A 390 7.74 4.39 27.85
C GLY A 390 8.54 5.58 27.31
N PRO A 391 9.85 5.68 27.62
CA PRO A 391 10.71 6.56 26.86
C PRO A 391 10.61 6.21 25.37
N ALA A 392 10.73 7.22 24.51
CA ALA A 392 10.78 6.97 23.07
C ALA A 392 11.84 5.90 22.78
N PRO A 393 11.55 4.87 21.97
CA PRO A 393 12.54 3.87 21.61
C PRO A 393 13.81 4.57 21.13
N VAL A 394 14.95 4.20 21.71
CA VAL A 394 16.24 4.77 21.29
C VAL A 394 16.41 4.46 19.82
N GLU A 395 16.63 5.50 19.02
CA GLU A 395 16.90 5.33 17.60
C GLU A 395 18.17 4.50 17.46
N PRO A 396 18.18 3.47 16.60
CA PRO A 396 19.36 2.63 16.43
C PRO A 396 20.55 3.51 16.02
N THR A 397 21.71 3.21 16.58
CA THR A 397 22.95 3.92 16.23
C THR A 397 23.27 3.74 14.75
N VAL A 398 24.10 4.62 14.17
CA VAL A 398 24.47 4.53 12.75
C VAL A 398 25.06 3.15 12.41
N GLU A 399 25.84 2.57 13.33
CA GLU A 399 26.39 1.22 13.19
C GLU A 399 25.29 0.15 13.17
N GLU A 400 24.33 0.21 14.08
CA GLU A 400 23.18 -0.71 14.11
C GLU A 400 22.30 -0.57 12.86
N GLN A 401 22.13 0.64 12.35
CA GLN A 401 21.38 0.89 11.11
C GLN A 401 22.07 0.26 9.89
N LEU A 402 23.41 0.31 9.84
CA LEU A 402 24.19 -0.37 8.81
C LEU A 402 24.06 -1.89 8.93
N LEU A 403 24.14 -2.45 10.15
CA LEU A 403 23.92 -3.87 10.39
C LEU A 403 22.52 -4.33 9.96
N LEU A 404 21.47 -3.54 10.24
CA LEU A 404 20.11 -3.85 9.79
C LEU A 404 20.02 -3.89 8.27
N ARG A 405 20.71 -2.97 7.59
CA ARG A 405 20.78 -2.95 6.12
C ARG A 405 21.52 -4.19 5.59
N GLU A 406 22.70 -4.50 6.11
CA GLU A 406 23.49 -5.67 5.69
C GLU A 406 22.73 -6.98 5.91
N GLN A 407 22.04 -7.11 7.05
CA GLN A 407 21.18 -8.27 7.34
C GLN A 407 20.06 -8.41 6.31
N LEU A 408 19.42 -7.30 5.93
CA LEU A 408 18.37 -7.32 4.91
C LEU A 408 18.94 -7.73 3.55
N GLU A 409 20.05 -7.13 3.13
CA GLU A 409 20.71 -7.46 1.87
C GLU A 409 21.11 -8.94 1.80
N SER A 410 21.69 -9.48 2.88
CA SER A 410 22.04 -10.90 2.99
C SER A 410 20.82 -11.81 2.86
N ARG A 411 19.72 -11.52 3.58
CA ARG A 411 18.49 -12.32 3.54
C ARG A 411 17.80 -12.29 2.19
N LEU A 412 17.76 -11.13 1.55
CA LEU A 412 17.23 -11.02 0.20
C LEU A 412 18.10 -11.82 -0.78
N GLY A 413 19.43 -11.74 -0.66
CA GLY A 413 20.37 -12.55 -1.44
C GLY A 413 20.12 -14.06 -1.31
N GLU A 414 19.92 -14.56 -0.10
CA GLU A 414 19.58 -15.98 0.13
C GLU A 414 18.27 -16.41 -0.55
N LEU A 415 17.24 -15.55 -0.53
CA LEU A 415 15.96 -15.84 -1.17
C LEU A 415 16.09 -15.90 -2.69
N PHE A 416 16.85 -14.97 -3.29
CA PHE A 416 17.11 -14.95 -4.73
C PHE A 416 18.02 -16.08 -5.21
N GLN A 417 18.83 -16.69 -4.34
CA GLN A 417 19.65 -17.87 -4.69
C GLN A 417 18.89 -19.20 -4.58
N ARG A 418 17.79 -19.24 -3.82
CA ARG A 418 16.95 -20.44 -3.63
C ARG A 418 15.82 -20.57 -4.65
N THR A 419 15.58 -19.53 -5.44
CA THR A 419 14.60 -19.49 -6.54
C THR A 419 15.32 -19.66 -7.87
#